data_AF-A0A545S8X8-F1
#
_entry.id   AF-A0A545S8X8-F1
#
_cell.length_a   1.000
_cell.length_b   1.000
_cell.length_c   1.000
_cell.angle_alpha   90.00
_cell.angle_beta   90.00
_cell.angle_gamma   90.00
#
_symmetry.space_group_name_H-M   'P 1'
#
loop_
_entity.id
_entity.type
_entity.pdbx_description
1 polymer ?
#
loop_
_entity_poly.entity_id
_entity_poly.type
_entity_poly.pdbx_seq_one_letter_code
_entity_poly.pdbx_strand_id
1 'polypeptide(L)'
;MSANQLYQVALESGRFPTVTARRLRNIVVECFAPRYLVAGGAPAAHLKRLSATISTADLTQLMLVFTSRANPILGDFVRHVYWARYAGGYTQISNDDARTFVERGIDDGKTIKRWSETTVRRVSAYLTGCCADYGMLERGLRSSRRILPFRISPSVAAYLAYELHFSGVGDNALLTHEDWQLFGLAREDVLEEIKRLSLKGLLIVQAAGDVIRISWKQQDMEALCDVLTQS
;
A
#
# COMPACT_ATOMS: atom_id res chain seq x y z
N MET A 1 -9.74 -15.67 -12.25
CA MET A 1 -10.70 -16.23 -11.26
C MET A 1 -11.54 -15.08 -10.70
N SER A 2 -12.87 -15.19 -10.69
CA SER A 2 -13.75 -14.16 -10.11
C SER A 2 -13.78 -14.22 -8.58
N ALA A 3 -14.25 -13.14 -7.92
CA ALA A 3 -14.40 -13.10 -6.46
C ALA A 3 -15.35 -14.20 -5.94
N ASN A 4 -16.44 -14.50 -6.66
CA ASN A 4 -17.36 -15.58 -6.28
C ASN A 4 -16.70 -16.96 -6.42
N GLN A 5 -15.94 -17.19 -7.49
CA GLN A 5 -15.17 -18.44 -7.64
C GLN A 5 -14.11 -18.59 -6.54
N LEU A 6 -13.38 -17.51 -6.24
CA LEU A 6 -12.39 -17.51 -5.15
C LEU A 6 -13.05 -17.79 -3.79
N TYR A 7 -14.23 -17.23 -3.54
CA TYR A 7 -14.99 -17.50 -2.32
C TYR A 7 -15.37 -18.98 -2.21
N GLN A 8 -15.86 -19.60 -3.29
CA GLN A 8 -16.20 -21.03 -3.27
C GLN A 8 -14.97 -21.89 -3.01
N VAL A 9 -13.86 -21.63 -3.72
CA VAL A 9 -12.59 -22.33 -3.48
C VAL A 9 -12.11 -22.16 -2.04
N ALA A 10 -12.22 -20.95 -1.48
CA ALA A 10 -11.83 -20.69 -0.10
C ALA A 10 -12.72 -21.43 0.92
N LEU A 11 -14.03 -21.47 0.67
CA LEU A 11 -15.01 -22.18 1.50
C LEU A 11 -14.76 -23.70 1.49
N GLU A 12 -14.59 -24.27 0.29
CA GLU A 12 -14.34 -25.70 0.09
C GLU A 12 -12.96 -26.15 0.60
N SER A 13 -11.99 -25.23 0.70
CA SER A 13 -10.62 -25.56 1.13
C SER A 13 -10.49 -26.02 2.59
N GLY A 14 -11.47 -25.71 3.45
CA GLY A 14 -11.39 -25.96 4.89
C GLY A 14 -10.32 -25.15 5.64
N ARG A 15 -9.63 -24.20 4.99
CA ARG A 15 -8.52 -23.43 5.57
C ARG A 15 -8.93 -22.30 6.53
N PHE A 16 -10.23 -22.04 6.67
CA PHE A 16 -10.78 -20.97 7.50
C PHE A 16 -11.77 -21.50 8.57
N PRO A 17 -11.35 -22.43 9.45
CA PRO A 17 -12.26 -23.14 10.35
C PRO A 17 -12.94 -22.23 11.39
N THR A 18 -12.36 -21.07 11.70
CA THR A 18 -12.87 -20.10 12.67
C THR A 18 -13.69 -18.96 12.05
N VAL A 19 -13.90 -18.99 10.74
CA VAL A 19 -14.57 -17.90 10.01
C VAL A 19 -15.88 -18.41 9.43
N THR A 20 -16.99 -17.74 9.77
CA THR A 20 -18.29 -18.08 9.20
C THR A 20 -18.30 -17.89 7.68
N ALA A 21 -19.10 -18.68 6.96
CA ALA A 21 -19.22 -18.57 5.50
C ALA A 21 -19.57 -17.14 5.04
N ARG A 22 -20.43 -16.44 5.80
CA ARG A 22 -20.74 -15.02 5.56
C ARG A 22 -19.52 -14.12 5.74
N ARG A 23 -18.77 -14.27 6.83
CA ARG A 23 -17.57 -13.44 7.07
C ARG A 23 -16.48 -13.72 6.04
N LEU A 24 -16.31 -14.98 5.64
CA LEU A 24 -15.37 -15.37 4.58
C LEU A 24 -15.74 -14.71 3.26
N ARG A 25 -17.04 -14.70 2.90
CA ARG A 25 -17.52 -13.97 1.72
C ARG A 25 -17.19 -12.49 1.78
N ASN A 26 -17.43 -11.83 2.91
CA ASN A 26 -17.07 -10.41 3.09
C ASN A 26 -15.56 -10.18 2.93
N ILE A 27 -14.72 -11.03 3.52
CA ILE A 27 -13.26 -10.94 3.36
C ILE A 27 -12.87 -11.05 1.89
N VAL A 28 -13.42 -12.02 1.16
CA VAL A 28 -13.08 -12.23 -0.25
C VAL A 28 -13.59 -11.09 -1.12
N VAL A 29 -14.88 -10.73 -1.01
CA VAL A 29 -15.56 -9.80 -1.92
C VAL A 29 -15.28 -8.34 -1.57
N GLU A 30 -15.26 -7.98 -0.28
CA GLU A 30 -15.16 -6.59 0.17
C GLU A 30 -13.72 -6.18 0.50
N CYS A 31 -12.82 -7.15 0.77
CA CYS A 31 -11.43 -6.84 1.13
C CYS A 31 -10.42 -7.33 0.09
N PHE A 32 -10.40 -8.62 -0.23
CA PHE A 32 -9.37 -9.22 -1.09
C PHE A 32 -9.55 -8.84 -2.56
N ALA A 33 -10.76 -8.99 -3.10
CA ALA A 33 -11.04 -8.77 -4.52
C ALA A 33 -10.76 -7.34 -4.99
N PRO A 34 -11.20 -6.28 -4.29
CA PRO A 34 -10.94 -4.90 -4.73
C PRO A 34 -9.45 -4.53 -4.71
N ARG A 35 -8.64 -5.24 -3.93
CA ARG A 35 -7.20 -5.00 -3.80
C ARG A 35 -6.39 -5.79 -4.82
N TYR A 36 -6.73 -7.07 -5.02
CA TYR A 36 -5.83 -8.01 -5.68
C TYR A 36 -6.40 -8.74 -6.89
N LEU A 37 -7.73 -8.71 -7.10
CA LEU A 37 -8.36 -9.29 -8.30
C LEU A 37 -8.57 -8.26 -9.43
N VAL A 38 -8.03 -7.05 -9.27
CA VAL A 38 -7.97 -6.03 -10.32
C VAL A 38 -6.98 -6.44 -11.42
N ALA A 39 -7.09 -5.83 -12.61
CA ALA A 39 -6.23 -6.12 -13.76
C ALA A 39 -6.08 -7.64 -14.03
N GLY A 40 -7.20 -8.36 -14.04
CA GLY A 40 -7.22 -9.81 -14.27
C GLY A 40 -6.64 -10.67 -13.12
N GLY A 41 -6.32 -10.08 -11.97
CA GLY A 41 -5.70 -10.76 -10.83
C GLY A 41 -4.18 -10.71 -10.82
N ALA A 42 -3.56 -9.85 -11.65
CA ALA A 42 -2.11 -9.69 -11.70
C ALA A 42 -1.49 -9.39 -10.31
N PRO A 43 -2.02 -8.47 -9.48
CA PRO A 43 -1.46 -8.24 -8.15
C PRO A 43 -1.47 -9.49 -7.26
N ALA A 44 -2.57 -10.26 -7.25
CA ALA A 44 -2.63 -11.52 -6.49
C ALA A 44 -1.56 -12.52 -6.97
N ALA A 45 -1.36 -12.63 -8.28
CA ALA A 45 -0.36 -13.53 -8.87
C ALA A 45 1.07 -13.12 -8.50
N HIS A 46 1.41 -11.84 -8.64
CA HIS A 46 2.73 -11.32 -8.30
C HIS A 46 3.03 -11.47 -6.81
N LEU A 47 2.11 -11.04 -5.94
CA LEU A 47 2.30 -11.12 -4.48
C LEU A 47 2.42 -12.57 -4.02
N LYS A 48 1.65 -13.50 -4.62
CA LYS A 48 1.80 -14.93 -4.34
C LYS A 48 3.20 -15.42 -4.72
N ARG A 49 3.72 -15.03 -5.89
CA ARG A 49 5.07 -15.41 -6.33
C ARG A 49 6.14 -14.87 -5.39
N LEU A 50 6.06 -13.58 -5.04
CA LEU A 50 7.01 -12.91 -4.16
C LEU A 50 6.96 -13.44 -2.71
N SER A 51 5.77 -13.82 -2.21
CA SER A 51 5.58 -14.23 -0.82
C SER A 51 6.41 -15.44 -0.37
N ALA A 52 6.94 -16.22 -1.32
CA ALA A 52 7.82 -17.34 -1.03
C ALA A 52 9.25 -16.92 -0.64
N THR A 53 9.68 -15.72 -1.06
CA THR A 53 11.08 -15.29 -0.93
C THR A 53 11.23 -13.98 -0.17
N ILE A 54 10.40 -12.97 -0.46
CA ILE A 54 10.57 -11.65 0.17
C ILE A 54 10.16 -11.70 1.65
N SER A 55 10.71 -10.78 2.44
CA SER A 55 10.38 -10.67 3.85
C SER A 55 8.88 -10.40 4.06
N THR A 56 8.33 -10.85 5.19
CA THR A 56 6.94 -10.49 5.55
C THR A 56 6.76 -8.98 5.66
N ALA A 57 7.79 -8.23 6.05
CA ALA A 57 7.73 -6.77 6.12
C ALA A 57 7.59 -6.15 4.72
N ASP A 58 8.36 -6.62 3.74
CA ASP A 58 8.31 -6.17 2.35
C ASP A 58 6.96 -6.52 1.71
N LEU A 59 6.47 -7.74 1.93
CA LEU A 59 5.14 -8.16 1.47
C LEU A 59 4.05 -7.28 2.09
N THR A 60 4.18 -6.94 3.36
CA THR A 60 3.25 -6.05 4.07
C THR A 60 3.25 -4.64 3.47
N GLN A 61 4.41 -4.10 3.06
CA GLN A 61 4.49 -2.82 2.36
C GLN A 61 3.82 -2.86 0.98
N LEU A 62 3.97 -3.94 0.21
CA LEU A 62 3.23 -4.09 -1.05
C LEU A 62 1.71 -4.15 -0.80
N MET A 63 1.28 -4.88 0.22
CA MET A 63 -0.13 -4.93 0.62
C MET A 63 -0.67 -3.58 1.09
N LEU A 64 0.15 -2.72 1.69
CA LEU A 64 -0.21 -1.35 2.06
C LEU A 64 -0.59 -0.53 0.82
N VAL A 65 0.21 -0.61 -0.25
CA VAL A 65 -0.06 0.10 -1.51
C VAL A 65 -1.41 -0.30 -2.08
N PHE A 66 -1.64 -1.60 -2.31
CA PHE A 66 -2.91 -2.09 -2.87
C PHE A 66 -4.11 -1.81 -1.96
N THR A 67 -3.91 -1.85 -0.64
CA THR A 67 -4.98 -1.52 0.31
C THR A 67 -5.34 -0.04 0.29
N SER A 68 -4.34 0.84 0.16
CA SER A 68 -4.53 2.29 0.08
C SER A 68 -5.20 2.70 -1.23
N ARG A 69 -4.82 2.08 -2.36
CA ARG A 69 -5.50 2.26 -3.65
C ARG A 69 -6.97 1.84 -3.60
N ALA A 70 -7.29 0.71 -2.96
CA ALA A 70 -8.66 0.24 -2.81
C ALA A 70 -9.48 0.97 -1.71
N ASN A 71 -8.80 1.64 -0.76
CA ASN A 71 -9.42 2.36 0.35
C ASN A 71 -8.79 3.76 0.44
N PRO A 72 -9.23 4.73 -0.39
CA PRO A 72 -8.57 6.03 -0.51
C PRO A 72 -8.44 6.78 0.83
N ILE A 73 -9.40 6.61 1.75
CA ILE A 73 -9.34 7.22 3.08
C ILE A 73 -8.09 6.78 3.89
N LEU A 74 -7.63 5.53 3.73
CA LEU A 74 -6.40 5.06 4.36
C LEU A 74 -5.19 5.72 3.71
N GLY A 75 -5.13 5.74 2.38
CA GLY A 75 -4.05 6.38 1.64
C GLY A 75 -3.94 7.87 1.96
N ASP A 76 -5.07 8.57 2.01
CA ASP A 76 -5.13 9.98 2.38
C ASP A 76 -4.69 10.22 3.83
N PHE A 77 -5.12 9.36 4.76
CA PHE A 77 -4.69 9.47 6.16
C PHE A 77 -3.17 9.29 6.28
N VAL A 78 -2.59 8.31 5.60
CA VAL A 78 -1.14 8.09 5.60
C VAL A 78 -0.41 9.30 5.03
N ARG A 79 -0.81 9.77 3.85
CA ARG A 79 -0.14 10.86 3.14
C ARG A 79 -0.22 12.20 3.88
N HIS A 80 -1.39 12.54 4.43
CA HIS A 80 -1.64 13.87 4.97
C HIS A 80 -1.57 13.99 6.49
N VAL A 81 -1.76 12.89 7.23
CA VAL A 81 -1.75 12.90 8.70
C VAL A 81 -0.54 12.18 9.24
N TYR A 82 -0.30 10.94 8.83
CA TYR A 82 0.81 10.14 9.38
C TYR A 82 2.15 10.81 9.15
N TRP A 83 2.47 11.16 7.90
CA TRP A 83 3.77 11.77 7.57
C TRP A 83 3.90 13.19 8.10
N ALA A 84 2.81 13.96 8.15
CA ALA A 84 2.82 15.28 8.78
C ALA A 84 3.13 15.21 10.28
N ARG A 85 2.56 14.23 10.99
CA ARG A 85 2.86 13.98 12.41
C ARG A 85 4.30 13.52 12.61
N TYR A 86 4.78 12.60 11.77
CA TYR A 86 6.16 12.14 11.81
C TYR A 86 7.16 13.28 11.58
N ALA A 87 6.98 14.07 10.51
CA ALA A 87 7.83 15.20 10.17
C ALA A 87 7.78 16.33 11.20
N GLY A 88 6.63 16.50 11.87
CA GLY A 88 6.47 17.43 13.00
C GLY A 88 7.16 16.99 14.30
N GLY A 89 7.87 15.86 14.31
CA GLY A 89 8.59 15.35 15.48
C GLY A 89 7.70 14.69 16.54
N TYR A 90 6.42 14.43 16.22
CA TYR A 90 5.54 13.71 17.14
C TYR A 90 5.99 12.25 17.25
N THR A 91 5.92 11.71 18.46
CA THR A 91 6.29 10.30 18.72
C THR A 91 5.09 9.36 18.67
N GLN A 92 3.86 9.90 18.59
CA GLN A 92 2.61 9.14 18.63
C GLN A 92 1.54 9.72 17.72
N ILE A 93 0.63 8.84 17.28
CA ILE A 93 -0.61 9.18 16.58
C ILE A 93 -1.79 8.59 17.36
N SER A 94 -2.78 9.43 17.61
CA SER A 94 -3.99 9.09 18.35
C SER A 94 -5.19 8.84 17.45
N ASN A 95 -6.21 8.19 18.00
CA ASN A 95 -7.51 8.05 17.36
C ASN A 95 -8.21 9.41 17.21
N ASP A 96 -7.86 10.42 18.02
CA ASP A 96 -8.40 11.77 17.90
C ASP A 96 -7.77 12.54 16.72
N ASP A 97 -6.49 12.30 16.42
CA ASP A 97 -5.85 12.79 15.18
C ASP A 97 -6.60 12.22 13.96
N ALA A 98 -6.91 10.91 13.97
CA ALA A 98 -7.69 10.26 12.93
C ALA A 98 -9.14 10.74 12.88
N ARG A 99 -9.77 10.99 14.04
CA ARG A 99 -11.13 11.54 14.13
C ARG A 99 -11.22 12.91 13.50
N THR A 100 -10.29 13.79 13.82
CA THR A 100 -10.20 15.14 13.25
C THR A 100 -10.07 15.08 11.73
N PHE A 101 -9.26 14.16 11.21
CA PHE A 101 -9.14 13.94 9.77
C PHE A 101 -10.44 13.46 9.12
N VAL A 102 -11.13 12.49 9.74
CA VAL A 102 -12.40 11.96 9.23
C VAL A 102 -13.50 13.03 9.26
N GLU A 103 -13.62 13.78 10.35
CA GLU A 103 -14.62 14.84 10.51
C GLU A 103 -14.42 15.95 9.47
N ARG A 104 -13.18 16.41 9.28
CA ARG A 104 -12.85 17.37 8.20
C ARG A 104 -13.21 16.84 6.82
N GLY A 105 -12.88 15.58 6.52
CA GLY A 105 -13.25 14.97 5.24
C GLY A 105 -14.78 14.89 5.02
N ILE A 106 -15.55 14.68 6.08
CA ILE A 106 -17.02 14.71 6.02
C ILE A 106 -17.51 16.13 5.75
N ASP A 107 -16.97 17.13 6.44
CA ASP A 107 -17.36 18.53 6.28
C ASP A 107 -16.94 19.10 4.91
N ASP A 108 -15.82 18.62 4.35
CA ASP A 108 -15.36 18.92 2.99
C ASP A 108 -16.15 18.18 1.89
N GLY A 109 -17.17 17.38 2.25
CA GLY A 109 -18.02 16.68 1.29
C GLY A 109 -17.38 15.46 0.62
N LYS A 110 -16.28 14.90 1.17
CA LYS A 110 -15.64 13.68 0.64
C LYS A 110 -16.48 12.41 0.85
N THR A 111 -17.61 12.50 1.55
CA THR A 111 -18.53 11.39 1.79
C THR A 111 -19.90 11.69 1.19
N ILE A 112 -20.54 10.69 0.60
CA ILE A 112 -21.89 10.83 -0.01
C ILE A 112 -22.95 11.16 1.06
N LYS A 113 -22.78 10.64 2.27
CA LYS A 113 -23.68 10.87 3.40
C LYS A 113 -22.87 11.19 4.64
N ARG A 114 -23.37 12.11 5.46
CA ARG A 114 -22.82 12.38 6.79
C ARG A 114 -22.86 11.10 7.62
N TRP A 115 -21.71 10.72 8.18
CA TRP A 115 -21.60 9.53 9.02
C TRP A 115 -22.10 9.80 10.43
N SER A 116 -22.62 8.76 11.08
CA SER A 116 -22.94 8.81 12.51
C SER A 116 -21.65 8.86 13.34
N GLU A 117 -21.74 9.39 14.57
CA GLU A 117 -20.59 9.44 15.50
C GLU A 117 -19.97 8.05 15.73
N THR A 118 -20.81 7.02 15.84
CA THR A 118 -20.33 5.62 16.00
C THR A 118 -19.50 5.16 14.80
N THR A 119 -19.87 5.58 13.59
CA THR A 119 -19.13 5.26 12.36
C THR A 119 -17.83 6.04 12.29
N VAL A 120 -17.85 7.34 12.61
CA VAL A 120 -16.65 8.18 12.70
C VAL A 120 -15.64 7.58 13.68
N ARG A 121 -16.07 7.26 14.90
CA ARG A 121 -15.22 6.65 15.94
C ARG A 121 -14.60 5.34 15.45
N ARG A 122 -15.41 4.49 14.81
CA ARG A 122 -14.96 3.18 14.31
C ARG A 122 -13.94 3.31 13.19
N VAL A 123 -14.22 4.15 12.19
CA VAL A 123 -13.30 4.39 11.06
C VAL A 123 -11.98 4.99 11.56
N SER A 124 -12.04 5.94 12.50
CA SER A 124 -10.85 6.56 13.09
C SER A 124 -9.94 5.54 13.78
N ALA A 125 -10.54 4.64 14.57
CA ALA A 125 -9.80 3.54 15.20
C ALA A 125 -9.25 2.53 14.18
N TYR A 126 -9.95 2.30 13.07
CA TYR A 126 -9.47 1.44 11.98
C TYR A 126 -8.29 2.06 11.24
N LEU A 127 -8.25 3.37 11.03
CA LEU A 127 -7.12 4.02 10.36
C LEU A 127 -5.81 3.82 11.15
N THR A 128 -5.81 4.12 12.45
CA THR A 128 -4.62 3.89 13.30
C THR A 128 -4.31 2.41 13.48
N GLY A 129 -5.35 1.56 13.54
CA GLY A 129 -5.22 0.10 13.57
C GLY A 129 -4.52 -0.45 12.32
N CYS A 130 -4.94 -0.02 11.12
CA CYS A 130 -4.32 -0.42 9.87
C CYS A 130 -2.86 0.03 9.79
N CYS A 131 -2.54 1.27 10.19
CA CYS A 131 -1.14 1.70 10.25
C CYS A 131 -0.31 0.81 11.20
N ALA A 132 -0.89 0.27 12.28
CA ALA A 132 -0.22 -0.69 13.14
C ALA A 132 -0.06 -2.08 12.49
N ASP A 133 -1.08 -2.54 11.77
CA ASP A 133 -1.02 -3.80 11.02
C ASP A 133 0.07 -3.77 9.95
N TYR A 134 0.25 -2.62 9.29
CA TYR A 134 1.29 -2.37 8.28
C TYR A 134 2.67 -2.01 8.87
N GLY A 135 2.82 -2.01 10.20
CA GLY A 135 4.11 -1.80 10.87
C GLY A 135 4.56 -0.34 10.99
N MET A 136 3.68 0.61 10.69
CA MET A 136 3.95 2.05 10.82
C MET A 136 3.74 2.55 12.26
N LEU A 137 2.83 1.91 13.00
CA LEU A 137 2.50 2.21 14.39
C LEU A 137 2.66 0.98 15.28
N GLU A 138 2.82 1.18 16.59
CA GLU A 138 2.88 0.06 17.53
C GLU A 138 1.58 -0.75 17.56
N ARG A 139 1.72 -2.07 17.69
CA ARG A 139 0.61 -3.04 17.72
C ARG A 139 -0.16 -3.02 19.05
N GLY A 140 -1.35 -3.62 19.04
CA GLY A 140 -2.21 -3.79 20.22
C GLY A 140 -3.46 -2.92 20.19
N LEU A 141 -4.36 -3.09 21.17
CA LEU A 141 -5.54 -2.26 21.35
C LEU A 141 -5.17 -0.97 22.07
N ARG A 142 -5.07 0.14 21.33
CA ARG A 142 -4.63 1.44 21.85
C ARG A 142 -5.41 2.58 21.20
N SER A 143 -5.64 3.64 21.98
CA SER A 143 -6.18 4.92 21.49
C SER A 143 -5.10 5.90 21.04
N SER A 144 -3.86 5.70 21.49
CA SER A 144 -2.66 6.40 21.02
C SER A 144 -1.55 5.39 20.80
N ARG A 145 -0.90 5.46 19.64
CA ARG A 145 0.14 4.50 19.22
C ARG A 145 1.44 5.22 18.93
N ARG A 146 2.54 4.70 19.46
CA ARG A 146 3.89 5.14 19.09
C ARG A 146 4.16 4.92 17.60
N ILE A 147 4.80 5.90 16.98
CA ILE A 147 5.28 5.82 15.60
C ILE A 147 6.53 4.94 15.55
N LEU A 148 6.57 4.02 14.59
CA LEU A 148 7.70 3.12 14.37
C LEU A 148 8.52 3.59 13.15
N PRO A 149 9.84 3.31 13.10
CA PRO A 149 10.61 3.52 11.90
C PRO A 149 10.00 2.77 10.72
N PHE A 150 9.66 3.50 9.67
CA PHE A 150 9.04 2.94 8.47
C PHE A 150 9.73 3.54 7.25
N ARG A 151 10.34 2.69 6.43
CA ARG A 151 11.06 3.08 5.20
C ARG A 151 10.76 2.05 4.12
N ILE A 152 10.62 2.50 2.88
CA ILE A 152 10.43 1.60 1.74
C ILE A 152 11.63 0.64 1.63
N SER A 153 11.35 -0.64 1.36
CA SER A 153 12.42 -1.58 1.02
C SER A 153 12.84 -1.45 -0.46
N PRO A 154 14.07 -1.81 -0.83
CA PRO A 154 14.48 -1.81 -2.24
C PRO A 154 13.61 -2.70 -3.14
N SER A 155 13.15 -3.86 -2.64
CA SER A 155 12.29 -4.77 -3.40
C SER A 155 10.90 -4.17 -3.64
N VAL A 156 10.38 -3.46 -2.65
CA VAL A 156 9.09 -2.74 -2.74
C VAL A 156 9.22 -1.56 -3.71
N ALA A 157 10.31 -0.79 -3.62
CA ALA A 157 10.59 0.30 -4.55
C ALA A 157 10.72 -0.21 -6.00
N ALA A 158 11.43 -1.33 -6.21
CA ALA A 158 11.56 -1.95 -7.53
C ALA A 158 10.20 -2.38 -8.08
N TYR A 159 9.41 -3.09 -7.28
CA TYR A 159 8.07 -3.52 -7.67
C TYR A 159 7.18 -2.33 -8.06
N LEU A 160 7.13 -1.30 -7.21
CA LEU A 160 6.30 -0.12 -7.45
C LEU A 160 6.74 0.64 -8.70
N ALA A 161 8.04 0.85 -8.90
CA ALA A 161 8.56 1.55 -10.08
C ALA A 161 8.16 0.83 -11.38
N TYR A 162 8.37 -0.48 -11.45
CA TYR A 162 8.00 -1.27 -12.63
C TYR A 162 6.49 -1.39 -12.83
N GLU A 163 5.70 -1.50 -11.76
CA GLU A 163 4.25 -1.56 -11.87
C GLU A 163 3.66 -0.24 -12.38
N LEU A 164 4.22 0.90 -11.97
CA LEU A 164 3.88 2.22 -12.54
C LEU A 164 4.31 2.31 -14.01
N HIS A 165 5.50 1.84 -14.36
CA HIS A 165 5.95 1.82 -15.75
C HIS A 165 5.01 1.01 -16.65
N PHE A 166 4.70 -0.23 -16.27
CA PHE A 166 3.85 -1.11 -17.08
C PHE A 166 2.37 -0.72 -17.07
N SER A 167 1.93 0.12 -16.13
CA SER A 167 0.61 0.78 -16.19
C SER A 167 0.60 2.02 -17.10
N GLY A 168 1.71 2.35 -17.76
CA GLY A 168 1.82 3.44 -18.73
C GLY A 168 2.20 4.79 -18.13
N VAL A 169 2.64 4.82 -16.87
CA VAL A 169 3.13 6.05 -16.24
C VAL A 169 4.50 6.40 -16.84
N GLY A 170 4.60 7.58 -17.46
CA GLY A 170 5.86 8.07 -18.01
C GLY A 170 6.90 8.37 -16.92
N ASP A 171 8.19 8.25 -17.26
CA ASP A 171 9.32 8.33 -16.31
C ASP A 171 9.27 9.55 -15.38
N ASN A 172 8.90 10.71 -15.92
CA ASN A 172 8.80 11.94 -15.11
C ASN A 172 7.61 11.93 -14.14
N ALA A 173 6.46 11.42 -14.58
CA ALA A 173 5.26 11.30 -13.77
C ALA A 173 5.40 10.21 -12.70
N LEU A 174 6.18 9.16 -12.98
CA LEU A 174 6.48 8.09 -12.04
C LEU A 174 7.09 8.65 -10.77
N LEU A 175 8.04 9.59 -10.87
CA LEU A 175 8.72 10.16 -9.71
C LEU A 175 7.82 11.04 -8.83
N THR A 176 6.69 11.49 -9.35
CA THR A 176 5.70 12.28 -8.61
C THR A 176 4.43 11.50 -8.28
N HIS A 177 4.41 10.18 -8.55
CA HIS A 177 3.23 9.37 -8.32
C HIS A 177 2.86 9.33 -6.82
N GLU A 178 1.56 9.40 -6.53
CA GLU A 178 1.08 9.54 -5.15
C GLU A 178 1.40 8.33 -4.25
N ASP A 179 1.59 7.15 -4.83
CA ASP A 179 1.93 5.94 -4.06
C ASP A 179 3.28 6.05 -3.34
N TRP A 180 4.23 6.83 -3.85
CA TRP A 180 5.51 7.06 -3.17
C TRP A 180 5.32 7.79 -1.84
N GLN A 181 4.29 8.64 -1.76
CA GLN A 181 3.96 9.38 -0.55
C GLN A 181 3.41 8.48 0.56
N LEU A 182 2.98 7.25 0.26
CA LEU A 182 2.68 6.25 1.31
C LEU A 182 3.92 5.93 2.16
N PHE A 183 5.11 6.11 1.58
CA PHE A 183 6.40 5.92 2.23
C PHE A 183 7.08 7.24 2.62
N GLY A 184 6.38 8.37 2.51
CA GLY A 184 6.89 9.68 2.88
C GLY A 184 7.92 10.25 1.90
N LEU A 185 7.97 9.72 0.67
CA LEU A 185 8.96 10.09 -0.32
C LEU A 185 8.44 11.25 -1.19
N ALA A 186 9.23 12.32 -1.26
CA ALA A 186 9.08 13.36 -2.27
C ALA A 186 9.79 12.97 -3.58
N ARG A 187 9.63 13.77 -4.63
CA ARG A 187 10.20 13.50 -5.97
C ARG A 187 11.69 13.18 -5.91
N GLU A 188 12.44 13.96 -5.15
CA GLU A 188 13.88 13.85 -5.00
C GLU A 188 14.25 12.55 -4.28
N ASP A 189 13.49 12.16 -3.26
CA ASP A 189 13.69 10.89 -2.56
C ASP A 189 13.41 9.69 -3.48
N VAL A 190 12.36 9.78 -4.31
CA VAL A 190 12.05 8.75 -5.31
C VAL A 190 13.17 8.63 -6.32
N LEU A 191 13.71 9.75 -6.82
CA LEU A 191 14.86 9.73 -7.73
C LEU A 191 16.07 9.03 -7.10
N GLU A 192 16.35 9.28 -5.82
CA GLU A 192 17.41 8.60 -5.10
C GLU A 192 17.14 7.09 -4.95
N GLU A 193 15.89 6.67 -4.75
CA GLU A 193 15.52 5.24 -4.80
C GLU A 193 15.74 4.65 -6.19
N ILE A 194 15.31 5.33 -7.27
CA ILE A 194 15.54 4.86 -8.65
C ILE A 194 17.04 4.73 -8.95
N LYS A 195 17.87 5.68 -8.51
CA LYS A 195 19.35 5.57 -8.62
C LYS A 195 19.88 4.35 -7.86
N ARG A 196 19.39 4.09 -6.64
CA ARG A 196 19.74 2.88 -5.87
C ARG A 196 19.37 1.59 -6.62
N LEU A 197 18.20 1.54 -7.25
CA LEU A 197 17.79 0.41 -8.09
C LEU A 197 18.69 0.25 -9.32
N SER A 198 19.15 1.37 -9.90
CA SER A 198 20.09 1.35 -11.01
C SER A 198 21.44 0.75 -10.63
N LEU A 199 21.95 1.09 -9.44
CA LEU A 199 23.19 0.50 -8.90
C LEU A 199 23.08 -1.01 -8.67
N LYS A 200 21.88 -1.50 -8.35
CA LYS A 200 21.58 -2.94 -8.26
C LYS A 200 21.40 -3.61 -9.62
N GLY A 201 21.56 -2.85 -10.71
CA GLY A 201 21.43 -3.36 -12.06
C GLY A 201 20.00 -3.72 -12.45
N LEU A 202 18.97 -3.23 -11.75
CA LEU A 202 17.57 -3.51 -12.09
C LEU A 202 17.06 -2.64 -13.23
N LEU A 203 17.58 -1.43 -13.38
CA LEU A 203 17.22 -0.47 -14.42
C LEU A 203 18.42 0.43 -14.72
N ILE A 204 18.30 1.28 -15.73
CA ILE A 204 19.29 2.34 -16.00
C ILE A 204 18.56 3.67 -15.94
N VAL A 205 19.01 4.58 -15.09
CA VAL A 205 18.44 5.93 -14.98
C VAL A 205 19.42 6.95 -15.53
N GLN A 206 18.91 7.86 -16.35
CA GLN A 206 19.62 9.01 -16.87
C GLN A 206 18.84 10.27 -16.48
N ALA A 207 19.49 11.17 -15.74
CA ALA A 207 18.91 12.43 -15.30
C ALA A 207 19.74 13.60 -15.84
N ALA A 208 19.09 14.53 -16.54
CA ALA A 208 19.70 15.74 -17.07
C ALA A 208 18.75 16.93 -16.83
N GLY A 209 19.08 17.77 -15.84
CA GLY A 209 18.16 18.79 -15.34
C GLY A 209 16.86 18.15 -14.83
N ASP A 210 15.72 18.64 -15.31
CA ASP A 210 14.40 18.10 -14.97
C ASP A 210 13.97 16.91 -15.83
N VAL A 211 14.75 16.55 -16.85
CA VAL A 211 14.43 15.44 -17.75
C VAL A 211 15.02 14.15 -17.21
N ILE A 212 14.16 13.15 -17.04
CA ILE A 212 14.54 11.82 -16.60
C ILE A 212 14.10 10.79 -17.62
N ARG A 213 15.03 9.88 -17.92
CA ARG A 213 14.80 8.72 -18.77
C ARG A 213 15.20 7.46 -18.01
N ILE A 214 14.30 6.49 -17.97
CA ILE A 214 14.50 5.19 -17.34
C ILE A 214 14.46 4.12 -18.43
N SER A 215 15.55 3.36 -18.53
CA SER A 215 15.60 2.16 -19.36
C SER A 215 15.36 0.95 -18.47
N TRP A 216 14.26 0.26 -18.73
CA TRP A 216 13.78 -0.90 -17.97
C TRP A 216 14.41 -2.17 -18.53
N LYS A 217 14.92 -3.04 -17.66
CA LYS A 217 15.59 -4.29 -18.09
C LYS A 217 14.63 -5.47 -18.19
N GLN A 218 13.58 -5.47 -17.40
CA GLN A 218 12.56 -6.53 -17.42
C GLN A 218 11.48 -6.16 -18.43
N GLN A 219 10.98 -7.17 -19.14
CA GLN A 219 9.97 -7.00 -20.20
C GLN A 219 8.54 -6.95 -19.66
N ASP A 220 8.30 -7.51 -18.47
CA ASP A 220 7.02 -7.59 -17.79
C ASP A 220 7.21 -7.69 -16.27
N MET A 221 6.09 -7.66 -15.53
CA MET A 221 6.08 -7.76 -14.06
C MET A 221 6.49 -9.15 -13.58
N GLU A 222 6.20 -10.20 -14.34
CA GLU A 222 6.55 -11.57 -14.04
C GLU A 222 8.07 -11.77 -14.01
N ALA A 223 8.78 -11.28 -15.03
CA ALA A 223 10.24 -11.32 -15.10
C ALA A 223 10.88 -10.52 -13.95
N LEU A 224 10.31 -9.37 -13.58
CA LEU A 224 10.74 -8.64 -12.39
C LEU A 224 10.56 -9.47 -11.13
N CYS A 225 9.40 -10.09 -10.94
CA CYS A 225 9.15 -10.91 -9.76
C CYS A 225 10.15 -12.07 -9.69
N ASP A 226 10.49 -12.70 -10.82
CA ASP A 226 11.48 -13.77 -10.87
C ASP A 226 12.86 -13.28 -10.41
N VAL A 227 13.31 -12.12 -10.89
CA VAL A 227 14.56 -11.48 -10.45
C VAL A 227 14.54 -11.16 -8.95
N LEU A 228 13.45 -10.58 -8.44
CA LEU A 228 13.30 -10.26 -7.01
C LEU A 228 13.27 -11.50 -6.11
N THR A 229 12.86 -12.65 -6.63
CA THR A 229 12.89 -13.94 -5.90
C THR A 229 14.24 -14.66 -5.93
N GLN A 230 15.20 -14.18 -6.73
CA GLN A 230 16.56 -14.73 -6.82
C GLN A 230 17.60 -13.87 -6.07
N SER A 231 17.17 -12.73 -5.53
CA SER A 231 18.02 -11.69 -4.92
C SER A 231 18.27 -11.91 -3.43
#